data_AF-A0A4Q5QTL9-F1
#
_entry.id   AF-A0A4Q5QTL9-F1
#
_cell.length_a   1.000
_cell.length_b   1.000
_cell.length_c   1.000
_cell.angle_alpha   90.00
_cell.angle_beta   90.00
_cell.angle_gamma   90.00
#
_symmetry.space_group_name_H-M   'P 1'
#
loop_
_entity.id
_entity.type
_entity.pdbx_description
1 polymer ?
#
loop_
_entity_poly.entity_id
_entity_poly.type
_entity_poly.pdbx_seq_one_letter_code
_entity_poly.pdbx_strand_id
1 'polypeptide(L)' 'MLQLTKPLAVIDIECTGMNLSTDRIVEIAIVKITPDGKKVVKRKLLNPEIPIPPSQTDIHGI' A
#
# COMPACT_ATOMS: atom_id res chain seq x y z
N MET A 1 -20.23 13.48 -4.28
CA MET A 1 -20.13 12.01 -4.18
C MET A 1 -19.38 11.51 -5.41
N LEU A 2 -18.48 10.53 -5.27
CA LEU A 2 -17.78 9.93 -6.40
C LEU A 2 -18.80 9.18 -7.29
N GLN A 3 -18.89 9.55 -8.57
CA GLN A 3 -19.76 8.90 -9.55
C GLN A 3 -18.97 7.80 -10.27
N LEU A 4 -19.16 6.55 -9.86
CA LEU A 4 -18.39 5.41 -10.37
C LEU A 4 -19.29 4.51 -11.22
N THR A 5 -18.82 4.14 -12.41
CA THR A 5 -19.46 3.12 -13.25
C THR A 5 -18.86 1.73 -13.05
N LYS A 6 -17.71 1.64 -12.37
CA LYS A 6 -16.97 0.42 -12.03
C LYS A 6 -16.33 0.58 -10.64
N PRO A 7 -16.04 -0.51 -9.90
CA PRO A 7 -15.30 -0.40 -8.65
C PRO A 7 -13.93 0.28 -8.83
N LEU A 8 -13.59 1.19 -7.92
CA LEU A 8 -12.30 1.86 -7.84
C LEU A 8 -11.49 1.25 -6.68
N ALA A 9 -10.24 0.90 -6.93
CA ALA A 9 -9.28 0.55 -5.88
C ALA A 9 -8.17 1.60 -5.87
N VAL A 10 -7.98 2.25 -4.73
CA VAL A 10 -6.83 3.11 -4.45
C VAL A 10 -5.86 2.28 -3.62
N ILE A 11 -4.63 2.19 -4.08
CA ILE A 11 -3.59 1.36 -3.47
C ILE A 11 -2.46 2.29 -3.05
N ASP A 12 -1.95 2.03 -1.86
CA ASP A 12 -0.77 2.67 -1.29
C ASP A 12 0.17 1.58 -0.80
N ILE A 13 1.47 1.76 -1.03
CA ILE A 13 2.51 0.79 -0.68
C ILE A 13 3.70 1.51 -0.06
N GLU A 14 4.31 0.85 0.92
CA GLU A 14 5.61 1.24 1.48
C GLU A 14 6.62 0.15 1.16
N CYS A 15 7.84 0.55 0.79
CA CYS A 15 8.86 -0.34 0.27
C CYS A 15 10.20 -0.13 1.00
N THR A 16 11.12 -1.08 0.87
CA THR A 16 12.50 -0.93 1.37
C THR A 16 13.32 0.08 0.56
N GLY A 17 12.83 0.54 -0.58
CA GLY A 17 13.49 1.47 -1.49
C GLY A 17 12.75 1.61 -2.83
N MET A 18 13.45 2.10 -3.86
CA MET A 18 12.89 2.40 -5.19
C MET A 18 13.40 1.50 -6.32
N ASN A 19 14.30 0.56 -6.03
CA ASN A 19 14.85 -0.35 -7.03
C ASN A 19 13.87 -1.50 -7.30
N LEU A 20 13.29 -1.50 -8.50
CA LEU A 20 12.32 -2.50 -8.96
C LEU A 20 12.79 -3.96 -8.86
N SER A 21 14.10 -4.22 -8.98
CA SER A 21 14.63 -5.59 -9.01
C SER A 21 14.97 -6.14 -7.64
N THR A 22 15.25 -5.27 -6.66
CA THR A 22 15.82 -5.69 -5.37
C THR A 22 14.97 -5.29 -4.17
N ASP A 23 14.26 -4.17 -4.25
CA ASP A 23 13.46 -3.69 -3.13
C ASP A 23 12.15 -4.48 -2.98
N ARG A 24 11.67 -4.53 -1.73
CA ARG A 24 10.54 -5.37 -1.31
C ARG A 24 9.47 -4.49 -0.68
N ILE A 25 8.22 -4.93 -0.78
CA ILE A 25 7.08 -4.27 -0.14
C ILE A 25 7.09 -4.60 1.35
N VAL A 26 7.00 -3.57 2.18
CA VAL A 26 6.89 -3.64 3.65
C VAL A 26 5.43 -3.53 4.07
N GLU A 27 4.63 -2.73 3.37
CA GLU A 27 3.22 -2.55 3.65
C GLU A 27 2.39 -2.42 2.37
N ILE A 28 1.15 -2.91 2.42
CA ILE A 28 0.13 -2.58 1.43
C ILE A 28 -1.18 -2.14 2.11
N ALA A 29 -1.76 -1.04 1.63
CA ALA A 29 -3.09 -0.57 1.98
C ALA A 29 -3.96 -0.41 0.72
N ILE A 30 -5.23 -0.78 0.84
CA ILE A 30 -6.19 -0.71 -0.25
C ILE A 30 -7.50 -0.13 0.27
N VAL A 31 -7.98 0.90 -0.42
CA VAL A 31 -9.35 1.40 -0.31
C VAL A 31 -10.09 1.04 -1.60
N LYS A 32 -11.05 0.12 -1.50
CA LYS A 32 -11.97 -0.22 -2.58
C LYS A 32 -13.30 0.49 -2.38
N ILE A 33 -13.79 1.16 -3.42
CA ILE A 33 -15.11 1.81 -3.46
C ILE A 33 -15.88 1.19 -4.63
N THR A 34 -17.06 0.64 -4.35
CA THR A 34 -17.96 0.10 -5.39
C THR A 34 -18.91 1.18 -5.92
N PRO A 35 -19.56 0.98 -7.10
CA PRO A 35 -20.50 1.96 -7.67
C PRO A 35 -21.66 2.38 -6.76
N ASP A 36 -22.09 1.49 -5.87
CA ASP A 36 -23.11 1.77 -4.83
C ASP A 36 -22.57 2.58 -3.64
N GLY A 37 -21.29 2.98 -3.69
CA GLY A 37 -20.63 3.77 -2.65
C GLY A 37 -20.06 2.95 -1.48
N LYS A 38 -20.20 1.62 -1.47
CA LYS A 38 -19.65 0.80 -0.37
C LYS A 38 -18.12 0.83 -0.36
N LYS A 39 -17.56 1.08 0.82
CA LYS A 39 -16.10 1.15 1.06
C LYS A 39 -15.62 -0.13 1.74
N VAL A 40 -14.55 -0.72 1.22
CA VAL A 40 -13.79 -1.79 1.87
C VAL A 40 -12.35 -1.32 2.03
N VAL A 41 -11.84 -1.39 3.27
CA VAL A 41 -10.46 -1.01 3.59
C VAL A 41 -9.71 -2.25 4.03
N LYS A 42 -8.51 -2.42 3.48
CA LYS A 42 -7.55 -3.44 3.92
C LYS A 42 -6.19 -2.79 4.12
N ARG A 43 -5.47 -3.23 5.15
CA ARG A 43 -4.07 -2.87 5.41
C ARG A 43 -3.36 -4.10 5.92
N LYS A 44 -2.12 -4.31 5.49
CA LYS A 44 -1.30 -5.42 5.96
C LYS A 44 0.19 -5.05 5.93
N LEU A 45 0.85 -5.26 7.06
CA LEU A 45 2.31 -5.32 7.15
C LEU A 45 2.81 -6.67 6.63
N LEU A 46 3.91 -6.63 5.89
CA LEU A 46 4.55 -7.77 5.26
C LEU A 46 5.99 -7.86 5.79
N ASN A 47 6.51 -9.08 5.95
CA ASN A 47 7.93 -9.27 6.19
C ASN A 47 8.65 -9.21 4.82
N PRO A 48 9.52 -8.22 4.56
CA PRO A 48 10.21 -8.08 3.28
C PRO A 48 11.31 -9.13 3.06
N GLU A 49 11.68 -9.92 4.08
CA GLU A 49 12.77 -10.90 4.06
C GLU A 49 14.16 -10.31 3.74
N ILE A 50 14.27 -8.99 3.76
CA ILE A 50 15.51 -8.21 3.63
C ILE A 50 15.52 -7.08 4.68
N PRO A 51 16.69 -6.55 5.08
CA PRO A 51 16.74 -5.40 5.97
C PRO A 51 16.07 -4.16 5.37
N ILE A 52 15.31 -3.43 6.18
CA ILE A 52 14.76 -2.12 5.82
C ILE A 52 15.85 -1.07 6.08
N PRO A 53 16.22 -0.22 5.11
CA PRO A 53 17.19 0.84 5.35
C PRO A 53 16.70 1.81 6.45
N PRO A 54 17.58 2.29 7.35
CA PRO A 54 17.17 3.17 8.44
C PRO A 54 16.41 4.42 7.97
N SER A 55 16.81 5.01 6.84
CA SER A 55 16.11 6.16 6.28
C SER A 55 14.66 5.86 5.88
N GLN A 56 14.35 4.63 5.47
CA GLN A 56 12.98 4.23 5.18
C GLN A 56 12.21 3.96 6.47
N THR A 57 12.82 3.31 7.47
CA THR A 57 12.22 3.16 8.81
C THR A 57 11.90 4.52 9.45
N ASP A 58 12.79 5.51 9.33
CA ASP A 58 12.56 6.86 9.88
C ASP A 58 11.40 7.58 9.18
N ILE A 59 11.23 7.38 7.87
CA ILE A 59 10.14 8.00 7.09
C ILE A 59 8.80 7.30 7.36
N HIS A 60 8.78 5.97 7.32
CA HIS A 60 7.55 5.18 7.39
C HIS A 60 7.12 4.88 8.83
N GLY A 61 8.03 4.97 9.80
CA GLY A 61 7.78 4.62 11.20
C GLY A 61 7.58 3.12 11.43
N ILE A 62 8.21 2.27 10.59
CA ILE A 62 8.11 0.80 10.59
C ILE A 62 9.47 0.17 10.87
#